data_AF-A0A496RH28-F1
#
_entry.id   AF-A0A496RH28-F1
#
_cell.length_a   1.000
_cell.length_b   1.000
_cell.length_c   1.000
_cell.angle_alpha   90.00
_cell.angle_beta   90.00
_cell.angle_gamma   90.00
#
_symmetry.space_group_name_H-M   'P 1'
#
loop_
_entity.id
_entity.type
_entity.pdbx_description
1 polymer ?
#
loop_
_entity_poly.entity_id
_entity_poly.type
_entity_poly.pdbx_seq_one_letter_code
_entity_poly.pdbx_strand_id
1 'polypeptide(L)'
;MLSLIQNIRYLIVCGPETPGYHVGSAIQALYKNGIDKDRKIIGTEAPVAFLFNIPQESIQRFIEQTKLINLVNEGSPEVIRNAVWSCYQGKPTRFKDYELWDMGAYNAEPICNVITWKITNPAYGPKNEKEKEALEKMQDLIRRLKERGKK
;
A
#
# COMPACT_ATOMS: atom_id res chain seq x y z
N MET A 1 16.49 -8.88 19.51
CA MET A 1 16.32 -8.66 18.05
C MET A 1 15.23 -7.62 17.90
N LEU A 2 15.57 -6.41 17.43
CA LEU A 2 14.80 -5.18 17.66
C LEU A 2 13.43 -5.19 16.94
N SER A 3 12.37 -5.24 17.74
CA SER A 3 10.95 -5.15 17.35
C SER A 3 10.55 -3.70 17.00
N LEU A 4 11.15 -3.11 15.97
CA LEU A 4 10.88 -1.70 15.61
C LEU A 4 9.62 -1.50 14.75
N ILE A 5 9.18 -2.52 13.99
CA ILE A 5 8.11 -2.37 13.00
C ILE A 5 6.74 -2.13 13.65
N GLN A 6 6.56 -2.53 14.92
CA GLN A 6 5.30 -2.31 15.66
C GLN A 6 5.09 -0.86 16.12
N ASN A 7 6.14 -0.04 16.14
CA ASN A 7 6.09 1.33 16.69
C ASN A 7 5.59 2.36 15.69
N ILE A 8 5.52 2.03 14.40
CA ILE A 8 4.96 2.93 13.39
C ILE A 8 3.44 2.85 13.48
N ARG A 9 2.83 3.91 14.01
CA ARG A 9 1.38 4.04 14.23
C ARG A 9 0.71 5.11 13.39
N TYR A 10 1.47 5.88 12.64
CA TYR A 10 0.97 6.98 11.81
C TYR A 10 1.61 6.94 10.43
N LEU A 11 0.81 7.23 9.42
CA LEU A 11 1.28 7.55 8.07
C LEU A 11 0.83 8.97 7.74
N ILE A 12 1.78 9.88 7.59
CA ILE A 12 1.51 11.25 7.12
C ILE A 12 1.78 11.29 5.62
N VAL A 13 0.76 11.58 4.83
CA VAL A 13 0.90 11.77 3.37
C VAL A 13 0.84 13.27 3.10
N CYS A 14 1.95 13.84 2.63
CA CYS A 14 2.09 15.28 2.38
C CYS A 14 2.81 15.57 1.06
N GLY A 15 2.87 16.85 0.68
CA GLY A 15 3.46 17.31 -0.57
C GLY A 15 2.46 17.36 -1.73
N PRO A 16 2.88 17.90 -2.89
CA PRO A 16 2.01 18.02 -4.06
C PRO A 16 1.59 16.66 -4.59
N GLU A 17 0.31 16.51 -4.92
CA GLU A 17 -0.20 15.30 -5.57
C GLU A 17 0.45 15.13 -6.95
N THR A 18 0.79 13.90 -7.32
CA THR A 18 1.41 13.63 -8.62
C THR A 18 0.34 13.52 -9.72
N PRO A 19 0.33 14.40 -10.74
CA PRO A 19 -0.66 14.35 -11.80
C PRO A 19 -0.63 13.01 -12.55
N GLY A 20 -1.81 12.44 -12.83
CA GLY A 20 -1.94 11.18 -13.56
C GLY A 20 -1.66 9.91 -12.73
N TYR A 21 -0.98 10.02 -11.59
CA TYR A 21 -0.75 8.89 -10.67
C TYR A 21 -1.64 8.94 -9.44
N HIS A 22 -1.98 10.13 -8.95
CA HIS A 22 -2.91 10.35 -7.84
C HIS A 22 -2.58 9.49 -6.61
N VAL A 23 -1.31 9.45 -6.22
CA VAL A 23 -0.78 8.53 -5.19
C VAL A 23 -1.41 8.80 -3.83
N GLY A 24 -1.52 10.07 -3.42
CA GLY A 24 -2.14 10.45 -2.16
C GLY A 24 -3.61 10.06 -2.10
N SER A 25 -4.36 10.30 -3.17
CA SER A 25 -5.75 9.83 -3.33
C SER A 25 -5.84 8.29 -3.28
N ALA A 26 -4.92 7.58 -3.93
CA ALA A 26 -4.89 6.12 -3.89
C ALA A 26 -4.63 5.58 -2.47
N ILE A 27 -3.74 6.20 -1.70
CA ILE A 27 -3.51 5.83 -0.30
C ILE A 27 -4.77 6.08 0.52
N GLN A 28 -5.44 7.23 0.35
CA GLN A 28 -6.71 7.51 1.04
C GLN A 28 -7.78 6.46 0.72
N ALA A 29 -7.92 6.11 -0.56
CA ALA A 29 -8.85 5.08 -1.02
C ALA A 29 -8.52 3.69 -0.43
N LEU A 30 -7.23 3.36 -0.30
CA LEU A 30 -6.78 2.12 0.34
C LEU A 30 -7.21 2.04 1.80
N TYR A 31 -6.98 3.10 2.59
CA TYR A 31 -7.40 3.12 4.01
C TYR A 31 -8.92 3.07 4.16
N LYS A 32 -9.67 3.69 3.24
CA LYS A 32 -11.12 3.76 3.32
C LYS A 32 -11.81 2.47 2.86
N ASN A 33 -11.32 1.87 1.78
CA ASN A 33 -12.06 0.84 1.05
C ASN A 33 -11.28 -0.48 0.87
N GLY A 34 -9.98 -0.50 1.17
CA GLY A 34 -9.12 -1.67 0.94
C GLY A 34 -8.87 -1.95 -0.55
N ILE A 35 -8.71 -3.23 -0.87
CA ILE A 35 -8.49 -3.73 -2.24
C ILE A 35 -9.61 -4.70 -2.65
N ASP A 36 -9.87 -4.81 -3.95
CA ASP A 36 -10.78 -5.80 -4.50
C ASP A 36 -10.10 -7.16 -4.75
N LYS A 37 -10.89 -8.12 -5.25
CA LYS A 37 -10.42 -9.47 -5.61
C LYS A 37 -9.32 -9.47 -6.69
N ASP A 38 -9.28 -8.44 -7.52
CA ASP A 38 -8.32 -8.26 -8.61
C ASP A 38 -7.12 -7.42 -8.13
N ARG A 39 -7.00 -7.24 -6.81
CA ARG A 39 -5.87 -6.58 -6.11
C ARG A 39 -5.77 -5.08 -6.43
N LYS A 40 -6.83 -4.49 -6.97
CA LYS A 40 -6.93 -3.05 -7.23
C LYS A 40 -7.44 -2.33 -5.99
N ILE A 41 -6.90 -1.14 -5.71
CA ILE A 41 -7.42 -0.27 -4.64
C ILE A 41 -8.84 0.19 -5.03
N ILE A 42 -9.80 -0.01 -4.12
CA ILE A 42 -11.21 0.29 -4.38
C ILE A 42 -11.45 1.80 -4.28
N GLY A 43 -12.12 2.39 -5.29
CA GLY A 43 -12.54 3.79 -5.28
C GLY A 43 -11.43 4.81 -5.54
N THR A 44 -10.29 4.37 -6.06
CA THR A 44 -9.20 5.26 -6.48
C THR A 44 -9.37 5.76 -7.91
N GLU A 45 -8.96 7.01 -8.16
CA GLU A 45 -8.84 7.61 -9.50
C GLU A 45 -7.50 7.28 -10.18
N ALA A 46 -6.55 6.70 -9.43
CA ALA A 46 -5.25 6.31 -9.94
C ALA A 46 -5.39 5.18 -11.00
N PRO A 47 -4.90 5.38 -12.25
CA PRO A 47 -5.09 4.41 -13.33
C PRO A 47 -4.49 3.02 -13.08
N VAL A 48 -3.35 2.96 -12.36
CA VAL A 48 -2.56 1.73 -12.13
C VAL A 48 -2.31 1.51 -10.63
N ALA A 49 -3.37 1.45 -9.83
CA ALA A 49 -3.30 1.27 -8.39
C ALA A 49 -3.58 -0.19 -7.97
N PHE A 50 -2.62 -1.07 -8.25
CA PHE A 50 -2.69 -2.51 -7.94
C PHE A 50 -1.62 -2.93 -6.94
N LEU A 51 -1.98 -3.79 -5.98
CA LEU A 51 -1.09 -4.31 -4.94
C LEU A 51 -0.83 -5.81 -5.12
N PHE A 52 -0.43 -6.22 -6.32
CA PHE A 52 -0.26 -7.64 -6.69
C PHE A 52 0.69 -8.40 -5.77
N ASN A 53 1.77 -7.78 -5.33
CA ASN A 53 2.89 -8.47 -4.67
C ASN A 53 2.73 -8.54 -3.14
N ILE A 54 1.72 -7.88 -2.53
CA ILE A 54 1.61 -7.72 -1.07
C ILE A 54 0.46 -8.57 -0.50
N PRO A 55 0.71 -9.59 0.33
CA PRO A 55 -0.35 -10.42 0.93
C PRO A 55 -1.51 -9.59 1.51
N GLN A 56 -2.74 -10.07 1.35
CA GLN A 56 -3.93 -9.35 1.82
C GLN A 56 -3.88 -9.08 3.33
N GLU A 57 -3.44 -10.06 4.12
CA GLU A 57 -3.20 -9.92 5.56
C GLU A 57 -2.17 -8.83 5.91
N SER A 58 -1.14 -8.64 5.09
CA SER A 58 -0.15 -7.56 5.27
C SER A 58 -0.76 -6.18 5.00
N ILE A 59 -1.61 -6.08 3.98
CA ILE A 59 -2.34 -4.85 3.66
C ILE A 59 -3.29 -4.51 4.82
N GLN A 60 -4.06 -5.50 5.29
CA GLN A 60 -5.00 -5.30 6.39
C GLN A 60 -4.27 -4.90 7.68
N ARG A 61 -3.18 -5.60 8.02
CA ARG A 61 -2.34 -5.26 9.18
C ARG A 61 -1.79 -3.85 9.08
N PHE A 62 -1.37 -3.39 7.91
CA PHE A 62 -0.88 -2.03 7.70
C PHE A 62 -1.97 -0.98 7.99
N ILE A 63 -3.17 -1.18 7.45
CA ILE A 63 -4.32 -0.27 7.63
C ILE A 63 -4.75 -0.22 9.09
N GLU A 64 -4.81 -1.37 9.78
CA GLU A 64 -5.20 -1.44 11.20
C GLU A 64 -4.13 -0.88 12.14
N GLN A 65 -2.86 -1.09 11.81
CA GLN A 65 -1.74 -0.67 12.65
C GLN A 65 -1.54 0.85 12.66
N THR A 66 -1.82 1.49 11.53
CA THR A 66 -1.47 2.89 11.30
C THR A 66 -2.71 3.77 11.13
N LYS A 67 -2.65 5.01 11.62
CA LYS A 67 -3.63 6.05 11.33
C LYS A 67 -3.12 6.92 10.18
N LEU A 68 -3.93 7.08 9.14
CA LEU A 68 -3.64 7.99 8.04
C LEU A 68 -3.90 9.44 8.46
N ILE A 69 -2.91 10.29 8.24
CA ILE A 69 -3.02 11.76 8.34
C ILE A 69 -2.83 12.30 6.92
N ASN A 70 -3.94 12.74 6.33
CA ASN A 70 -3.95 13.30 4.99
C ASN A 70 -3.59 14.79 5.03
N LEU A 71 -2.45 15.11 4.44
CA LEU A 71 -1.94 16.46 4.20
C LEU A 71 -1.51 16.60 2.72
N VAL A 72 -2.18 15.88 1.80
CA VAL A 72 -1.91 16.04 0.36
C VAL A 72 -2.06 17.50 -0.05
N ASN A 73 -1.14 17.98 -0.89
CA ASN A 73 -0.95 19.37 -1.31
C ASN A 73 -0.52 20.35 -0.19
N GLU A 74 -0.16 19.85 1.00
CA GLU A 74 0.53 20.63 2.03
C GLU A 74 2.04 20.43 1.91
N GLY A 75 2.76 21.52 1.68
CA GLY A 75 4.23 21.53 1.54
C GLY A 75 4.95 22.26 2.68
N SER A 76 4.23 22.90 3.61
CA SER A 76 4.85 23.70 4.66
C SER A 76 5.63 22.82 5.65
N PRO A 77 6.95 23.04 5.81
CA PRO A 77 7.74 22.31 6.80
C PRO A 77 7.28 22.57 8.23
N GLU A 78 6.67 23.71 8.51
CA GLU A 78 6.11 24.02 9.83
C GLU A 78 4.87 23.18 10.13
N VAL A 79 3.94 23.10 9.17
CA VAL A 79 2.71 22.30 9.32
C VAL A 79 3.05 20.82 9.45
N ILE A 80 3.97 20.31 8.63
CA ILE A 80 4.41 18.90 8.69
C ILE A 80 5.12 18.61 10.01
N ARG A 81 6.00 19.50 10.48
CA ARG A 81 6.64 19.34 11.80
C ARG A 81 5.62 19.33 12.93
N ASN A 82 4.61 20.19 12.89
CA ASN A 82 3.56 20.21 13.90
C ASN A 82 2.70 18.92 13.88
N ALA A 83 2.41 18.38 12.69
CA ALA A 83 1.74 17.09 12.55
C ALA A 83 2.55 15.96 13.21
N VAL A 84 3.84 15.87 12.88
CA VAL A 84 4.75 14.87 13.46
C VAL A 84 4.87 15.05 14.97
N TRP A 85 5.05 16.29 15.44
CA TRP A 85 5.11 16.63 16.86
C TRP A 85 3.88 16.15 17.62
N SER A 86 2.69 16.38 17.06
CA SER A 86 1.42 15.97 17.66
C SER A 86 1.29 14.44 17.79
N CYS A 87 1.93 13.66 16.90
CA CYS A 87 1.86 12.19 16.91
C CYS A 87 2.60 11.51 18.06
N TYR A 88 3.57 12.17 18.71
CA TYR A 88 4.38 11.56 19.79
C TYR A 88 4.18 12.24 21.15
N GLN A 89 3.13 13.03 21.31
CA GLN A 89 2.78 13.61 22.61
C GLN A 89 2.19 12.55 23.54
N GLY A 90 2.55 12.59 24.83
CA GLY A 90 2.03 11.64 25.82
C GLY A 90 0.55 11.84 26.19
N LYS A 91 -0.10 12.89 25.66
CA LYS A 91 -1.53 13.18 25.85
C LYS A 91 -2.17 13.54 24.51
N PRO A 92 -3.49 13.33 24.35
CA PRO A 92 -4.22 13.76 23.17
C PRO A 92 -3.96 15.22 22.85
N THR A 93 -3.49 15.45 21.62
CA THR A 93 -3.08 16.74 21.08
C THR A 93 -3.85 17.00 19.81
N ARG A 94 -4.50 18.15 19.73
CA ARG A 94 -5.28 18.53 18.56
C ARG A 94 -4.38 19.09 17.47
N PHE A 95 -4.50 18.55 16.26
CA PHE A 95 -3.87 19.03 15.05
C PHE A 95 -4.90 19.06 13.92
N LYS A 96 -5.33 20.26 13.51
CA LYS A 96 -6.46 20.44 12.58
C LYS A 96 -7.70 19.64 13.04
N ASP A 97 -8.19 18.72 12.22
CA ASP A 97 -9.32 17.83 12.48
C ASP A 97 -8.89 16.49 13.11
N TYR A 98 -7.60 16.34 13.41
CA TYR A 98 -7.05 15.14 14.02
C TYR A 98 -6.83 15.33 15.52
N GLU A 99 -7.14 14.29 16.27
CA GLU A 99 -6.65 14.09 17.64
C GLU A 99 -5.55 13.02 17.57
N LEU A 100 -4.34 13.39 18.02
CA LEU A 100 -3.10 12.64 17.85
C LEU A 100 -2.35 12.54 19.19
N TRP A 101 -1.70 11.41 19.43
CA TRP A 101 -0.84 11.16 20.60
C TRP A 101 0.00 9.90 20.41
N ASP A 102 0.96 9.66 21.28
CA ASP A 102 1.71 8.40 21.28
C ASP A 102 0.79 7.24 21.71
N MET A 103 0.38 6.42 20.73
CA MET A 103 -0.46 5.23 20.96
C MET A 103 0.35 4.01 21.44
N GLY A 104 1.66 4.15 21.62
CA GLY A 104 2.58 3.05 21.90
C GLY A 104 2.73 2.08 20.72
N ALA A 105 3.38 0.95 20.96
CA ALA A 105 3.49 -0.13 19.97
C ALA A 105 2.12 -0.73 19.63
N TYR A 106 1.95 -1.19 18.40
CA TYR A 106 0.78 -1.98 18.03
C TYR A 106 0.76 -3.30 18.79
N ASN A 107 -0.39 -3.69 19.32
CA ASN A 107 -0.51 -4.87 20.18
C ASN A 107 -0.63 -6.17 19.38
N ALA A 108 0.39 -6.51 18.60
CA ALA A 108 0.50 -7.80 17.93
C ALA A 108 1.93 -8.02 17.43
N GLU A 109 2.37 -9.28 17.40
CA GLU A 109 3.69 -9.68 16.90
C GLU A 109 4.04 -9.02 15.55
N PRO A 110 5.34 -8.77 15.29
CA PRO A 110 5.78 -8.24 14.02
C PRO A 110 5.33 -9.13 12.87
N ILE A 111 4.77 -8.53 11.82
CA ILE A 111 4.39 -9.25 10.60
C ILE A 111 5.59 -9.31 9.64
N CYS A 112 5.93 -10.52 9.18
CA CYS A 112 6.95 -10.73 8.16
C CYS A 112 6.44 -11.80 7.18
N ASN A 113 6.02 -11.34 6.00
CA ASN A 113 5.41 -12.22 5.00
C ASN A 113 6.22 -12.24 3.71
N VAL A 114 6.15 -13.37 3.02
CA VAL A 114 6.69 -13.51 1.67
C VAL A 114 5.78 -12.77 0.69
N ILE A 115 6.38 -12.10 -0.30
CA ILE A 115 5.63 -11.47 -1.38
C ILE A 115 4.79 -12.51 -2.13
N THR A 116 3.54 -12.15 -2.43
CA THR A 116 2.57 -13.08 -3.06
C THR A 116 2.93 -13.32 -4.52
N TRP A 117 2.95 -12.26 -5.33
CA TRP A 117 3.31 -12.32 -6.74
C TRP A 117 4.63 -11.57 -6.98
N LYS A 118 5.38 -11.99 -8.00
CA LYS A 118 6.64 -11.34 -8.41
C LYS A 118 6.42 -10.56 -9.71
N ILE A 119 5.35 -9.74 -9.76
CA ILE A 119 5.09 -8.89 -10.92
C ILE A 119 6.10 -7.73 -10.90
N THR A 120 6.92 -7.65 -11.94
CA THR A 120 7.93 -6.60 -12.11
C THR A 120 7.40 -5.40 -12.89
N ASN A 121 6.37 -5.60 -13.73
CA ASN A 121 5.73 -4.52 -14.48
C ASN A 121 4.19 -4.61 -14.37
N PRO A 122 3.59 -3.94 -13.36
CA PRO A 122 2.16 -4.06 -13.09
C PRO A 122 1.27 -3.43 -14.17
N ALA A 123 1.79 -2.51 -14.99
CA ALA A 123 1.02 -1.91 -16.08
C ALA A 123 0.71 -2.91 -17.22
N TYR A 124 1.57 -3.91 -17.40
CA TYR A 124 1.47 -4.91 -18.47
C TYR A 124 1.28 -6.34 -17.95
N GLY A 125 1.20 -6.52 -16.62
CA GLY A 125 0.93 -7.81 -16.00
C GLY A 125 -0.54 -8.22 -16.12
N PRO A 126 -0.85 -9.53 -15.97
CA PRO A 126 -2.22 -10.00 -15.92
C PRO A 126 -2.95 -9.36 -14.73
N LYS A 127 -4.15 -8.83 -14.97
CA LYS A 127 -4.91 -8.05 -13.99
C LYS A 127 -5.85 -8.87 -13.12
N ASN A 128 -6.12 -10.12 -13.53
CA ASN A 128 -6.99 -11.04 -12.83
C ASN A 128 -6.52 -12.49 -13.03
N GLU A 129 -7.09 -13.43 -12.27
CA GLU A 129 -6.73 -14.85 -12.35
C GLU A 129 -6.97 -15.45 -13.74
N LYS A 130 -8.00 -15.00 -14.47
CA LYS A 130 -8.27 -15.51 -15.84
C LYS A 130 -7.17 -15.12 -16.82
N GLU A 131 -6.73 -13.86 -16.79
CA GLU A 131 -5.63 -13.37 -17.61
C GLU A 131 -4.31 -14.06 -17.26
N LYS A 132 -4.10 -14.35 -15.97
CA LYS A 132 -2.94 -15.09 -15.48
C LYS A 132 -2.94 -16.54 -15.97
N GLU A 133 -4.04 -17.26 -15.82
CA GLU A 133 -4.18 -18.62 -16.35
C GLU A 133 -3.96 -18.65 -17.87
N ALA A 134 -4.47 -17.65 -18.60
CA ALA A 134 -4.27 -17.54 -20.04
C ALA A 134 -2.78 -17.32 -20.38
N LEU A 135 -2.09 -16.45 -19.64
CA LEU A 135 -0.67 -16.18 -19.81
C LEU A 135 0.18 -17.43 -19.51
N GLU A 136 -0.11 -18.15 -18.42
CA GLU A 136 0.56 -19.40 -18.06
C GLU A 136 0.37 -20.47 -19.16
N LYS A 137 -0.86 -20.66 -19.64
CA LYS A 137 -1.17 -21.58 -20.75
C LYS A 137 -0.40 -21.21 -22.02
N MET A 138 -0.32 -19.91 -22.35
CA MET A 138 0.42 -19.43 -23.52
C MET A 138 1.92 -19.69 -23.38
N GLN A 139 2.51 -19.42 -22.22
CA GLN A 139 3.93 -19.67 -21.95
C GLN A 139 4.26 -21.16 -22.04
N ASP A 140 3.40 -22.02 -21.49
CA ASP A 140 3.54 -23.47 -21.56
C ASP A 140 3.48 -23.98 -23.00
N LEU A 141 2.57 -23.44 -23.81
CA LEU A 141 2.47 -23.75 -25.24
C LEU A 141 3.76 -23.36 -25.99
N ILE A 142 4.25 -22.13 -25.79
CA ILE A 142 5.49 -21.64 -26.41
C ILE A 142 6.68 -22.53 -26.02
N ARG A 143 6.78 -22.94 -24.74
CA ARG A 143 7.84 -23.86 -24.28
C ARG A 143 7.79 -25.18 -25.04
N ARG A 144 6.61 -25.81 -25.13
CA ARG A 144 6.43 -27.08 -25.86
C ARG A 144 6.78 -26.96 -27.34
N LEU A 145 6.44 -25.84 -27.99
CA LEU A 145 6.79 -25.60 -29.40
C LEU A 145 8.31 -25.45 -29.58
N LYS A 146 9.00 -24.74 -28.69
CA LYS A 146 10.47 -24.61 -28.71
C LYS A 146 11.18 -25.95 -28.50
N GLU A 147 10.65 -26.81 -27.64
CA GLU A 147 11.19 -28.16 -27.40
C GLU A 147 11.03 -29.07 -28.63
N ARG A 148 9.90 -28.95 -29.35
CA ARG A 148 9.65 -29.72 -30.59
C ARG A 148 10.52 -29.26 -31.77
N GLY A 149 10.78 -27.97 -31.89
CA GLY A 149 11.64 -27.42 -32.95
C GLY A 149 13.15 -27.61 -32.75
N LYS A 150 13.57 -28.20 -31.61
CA LYS A 150 14.97 -28.57 -31.33
C LYS A 150 15.31 -30.04 -31.67
N LYS A 151 14.32 -30.81 -32.15
CA LYS A 151 14.53 -32.13 -32.78
C LYS A 151 14.57 -31.97 -34.29
#